data_AF-A0A8X8GC58-F1
#
_entry.id   AF-A0A8X8GC58-F1
#
_cell.length_a   1.000
_cell.length_b   1.000
_cell.length_c   1.000
_cell.angle_alpha   90.00
_cell.angle_beta   90.00
_cell.angle_gamma   90.00
#
_symmetry.space_group_name_H-M   'P 1'
#
loop_
_entity.id
_entity.type
_entity.pdbx_description
1 polymer ?
#
loop_
_entity_poly.entity_id
_entity_poly.type
_entity_poly.pdbx_seq_one_letter_code
_entity_poly.pdbx_strand_id
1 'polypeptide(L)'
;AHLERLAFIRHCRALDMPLADVQRLLHLLDHPLDDCLDVDRLINTHLAHVQGRLQSLQALARQLEQLRGRCHGRHTTAECGILHELVAAAQGEGCVCHDGSAPNSPEVIEIS
;
A
#
# COMPACT_ATOMS: atom_id res chain seq x y z
N ALA A 1 -25.81 12.56 -20.55
CA ALA A 1 -25.64 11.10 -20.64
C ALA A 1 -24.16 10.67 -20.73
N HIS A 2 -23.50 10.65 -21.91
CA HIS A 2 -22.14 10.09 -22.00
C HIS A 2 -21.04 10.91 -21.31
N LEU A 3 -21.13 12.25 -21.35
CA LEU A 3 -20.16 13.13 -20.68
C LEU A 3 -20.20 13.00 -19.15
N GLU A 4 -21.39 12.89 -18.56
CA GLU A 4 -21.56 12.69 -17.12
C GLU A 4 -20.98 11.36 -16.66
N ARG A 5 -21.25 10.27 -17.41
CA ARG A 5 -20.68 8.95 -17.14
C ARG A 5 -19.14 8.97 -17.19
N LEU A 6 -18.57 9.65 -18.19
CA LEU A 6 -17.11 9.78 -18.30
C LEU A 6 -16.53 10.65 -17.16
N ALA A 7 -17.21 11.73 -16.80
CA ALA A 7 -16.81 12.57 -15.67
C ALA A 7 -16.82 11.78 -14.35
N PHE A 8 -17.84 10.93 -14.14
CA PHE A 8 -17.94 10.03 -13.00
C PHE A 8 -16.76 9.06 -12.95
N ILE A 9 -16.49 8.34 -14.05
CA ILE A 9 -15.34 7.41 -14.14
C ILE A 9 -14.03 8.14 -13.84
N ARG A 10 -13.81 9.31 -14.43
CA ARG A 10 -12.61 10.11 -14.21
C ARG A 10 -12.46 10.51 -12.75
N HIS A 11 -13.55 10.87 -12.08
CA HIS A 11 -13.54 11.22 -10.66
C HIS A 11 -13.17 10.02 -9.79
N CYS A 12 -13.80 8.86 -9.99
CA CYS A 12 -13.46 7.65 -9.23
C CYS A 12 -11.99 7.22 -9.45
N ARG A 13 -11.48 7.35 -10.68
CA ARG A 13 -10.07 7.05 -11.00
C ARG A 13 -9.10 8.04 -10.37
N ALA A 14 -9.49 9.29 -10.17
CA ALA A 14 -8.70 10.27 -9.41
C ALA A 14 -8.63 9.94 -7.91
N LEU A 15 -9.55 9.10 -7.41
CA LEU A 15 -9.54 8.54 -6.05
C LEU A 15 -8.85 7.17 -5.97
N ASP A 16 -8.09 6.80 -7.01
CA ASP A 16 -7.41 5.50 -7.15
C ASP A 16 -8.34 4.28 -7.05
N MET A 17 -9.65 4.43 -7.28
CA MET A 17 -10.57 3.30 -7.28
C MET A 17 -10.28 2.38 -8.48
N PRO A 18 -10.10 1.06 -8.28
CA PRO A 18 -9.85 0.14 -9.38
C PRO A 18 -11.06 0.08 -10.31
N LEU A 19 -10.83 -0.23 -11.59
CA LEU A 19 -11.90 -0.21 -12.60
C LEU A 19 -13.08 -1.13 -12.24
N ALA A 20 -12.82 -2.24 -11.53
CA ALA A 20 -13.86 -3.14 -11.02
C ALA A 20 -14.83 -2.44 -10.05
N ASP A 21 -14.33 -1.59 -9.15
CA ASP A 21 -15.17 -0.84 -8.22
C ASP A 21 -15.90 0.30 -8.92
N VAL A 22 -15.26 0.95 -9.90
CA VAL A 22 -15.93 1.96 -10.75
C VAL A 22 -17.09 1.34 -11.53
N GLN A 23 -16.93 0.10 -12.04
CA GLN A 23 -18.01 -0.62 -12.72
C GLN A 23 -19.19 -0.93 -11.78
N ARG A 24 -18.92 -1.33 -10.53
CA ARG A 24 -19.96 -1.55 -9.51
C ARG A 24 -20.71 -0.25 -9.19
N LEU A 25 -19.99 0.85 -8.98
CA LEU A 25 -20.61 2.14 -8.72
C LEU A 25 -21.43 2.65 -9.90
N LEU A 26 -20.98 2.40 -11.14
CA LEU A 26 -21.76 2.70 -12.34
C LEU A 26 -23.05 1.87 -12.41
N HIS A 27 -23.00 0.60 -12.01
CA HIS A 27 -24.18 -0.24 -11.95
C HIS A 27 -25.21 0.32 -10.96
N LEU A 28 -24.79 0.69 -9.75
CA LEU A 28 -25.66 1.30 -8.74
C LEU A 28 -26.23 2.64 -9.20
N LEU A 29 -25.43 3.45 -9.92
CA LEU A 29 -25.92 4.71 -10.50
C LEU A 29 -27.01 4.49 -11.56
N ASP A 30 -26.92 3.41 -12.33
CA ASP A 30 -27.92 3.00 -13.31
C ASP A 30 -29.19 2.41 -12.63
N HIS A 31 -29.16 2.12 -11.31
CA HIS A 31 -30.26 1.53 -10.51
C HIS A 31 -30.55 2.32 -9.22
N PRO A 32 -31.14 3.53 -9.30
CA PRO A 32 -31.28 4.46 -8.17
C PRO A 32 -32.30 4.05 -7.10
N LEU A 33 -33.02 2.94 -7.29
CA LEU A 33 -33.94 2.38 -6.29
C LEU A 33 -33.26 1.34 -5.39
N ASP A 34 -32.02 0.96 -5.69
CA ASP A 34 -31.23 0.04 -4.88
C ASP A 34 -30.73 0.74 -3.60
N ASP A 35 -30.47 -0.07 -2.58
CA ASP A 35 -29.98 0.42 -1.30
C ASP A 35 -28.53 0.94 -1.43
N CYS A 36 -28.27 2.12 -0.86
CA CYS A 36 -26.94 2.72 -0.88
C CYS A 36 -25.93 1.97 0.04
N LEU A 37 -26.38 0.98 0.81
CA LEU A 37 -25.51 0.12 1.63
C LEU A 37 -24.34 -0.49 0.84
N ASP A 38 -24.52 -0.86 -0.43
CA ASP A 38 -23.44 -1.42 -1.23
C ASP A 38 -22.42 -0.37 -1.67
N VAL A 39 -22.84 0.89 -1.84
CA VAL A 39 -21.93 2.02 -2.02
C VAL A 39 -21.11 2.22 -0.75
N ASP A 40 -21.76 2.27 0.41
CA ASP A 40 -21.09 2.47 1.70
C ASP A 40 -20.06 1.37 1.98
N ARG A 41 -20.41 0.10 1.73
CA ARG A 41 -19.47 -1.03 1.89
C ARG A 41 -18.27 -0.91 0.96
N LEU A 42 -18.48 -0.54 -0.29
CA LEU A 42 -17.41 -0.37 -1.28
C LEU A 42 -16.46 0.74 -0.83
N ILE A 43 -17.00 1.89 -0.43
CA ILE A 43 -16.20 3.04 0.04
C ILE A 43 -15.43 2.69 1.32
N ASN A 44 -16.06 2.02 2.29
CA ASN A 44 -15.41 1.58 3.52
C ASN A 44 -14.26 0.59 3.24
N THR A 45 -14.46 -0.34 2.30
CA THR A 45 -13.43 -1.30 1.89
C THR A 45 -12.24 -0.58 1.24
N HIS A 46 -12.50 0.34 0.31
CA HIS A 46 -11.45 1.13 -0.33
C HIS A 46 -10.69 2.00 0.67
N LEU A 47 -11.40 2.64 1.61
CA LEU A 47 -10.79 3.42 2.68
C LEU A 47 -9.85 2.56 3.53
N ALA A 48 -10.27 1.35 3.92
CA ALA A 48 -9.43 0.42 4.68
C ALA A 48 -8.16 0.03 3.89
N HIS A 49 -8.27 -0.22 2.58
CA HIS A 49 -7.11 -0.51 1.74
C HIS A 49 -6.13 0.67 1.67
N VAL A 50 -6.64 1.90 1.47
CA VAL A 50 -5.81 3.12 1.43
C VAL A 50 -5.10 3.32 2.77
N GLN A 51 -5.81 3.16 3.89
CA GLN A 51 -5.24 3.27 5.23
C GLN A 51 -4.15 2.20 5.48
N GLY A 52 -4.39 0.95 5.08
CA GLY A 52 -3.40 -0.12 5.18
C GLY A 52 -2.13 0.20 4.39
N ARG A 53 -2.28 0.65 3.13
CA ARG A 53 -1.14 1.06 2.31
C ARG A 53 -0.38 2.24 2.91
N LEU A 54 -1.09 3.22 3.47
CA LEU A 54 -0.46 4.36 4.15
C LEU A 54 0.39 3.89 5.34
N GLN A 55 -0.12 2.98 6.16
CA GLN A 55 0.63 2.42 7.29
C GLN A 55 1.89 1.68 6.82
N SER A 56 1.79 0.86 5.77
CA SER A 56 2.95 0.18 5.20
C SER A 56 4.00 1.16 4.66
N LEU A 57 3.56 2.21 3.96
CA LEU A 57 4.46 3.24 3.43
C LEU A 57 5.11 4.07 4.54
N GLN A 58 4.38 4.37 5.63
CA GLN A 58 4.94 5.03 6.81
C GLN A 58 5.95 4.14 7.55
N ALA A 59 5.73 2.83 7.60
CA ALA A 59 6.71 1.89 8.14
C ALA A 59 7.98 1.87 7.27
N LEU A 60 7.83 1.75 5.96
CA LEU A 60 8.95 1.79 5.02
C LEU A 60 9.72 3.12 5.10
N ALA A 61 9.02 4.25 5.17
CA ALA A 61 9.63 5.57 5.30
C ALA A 61 10.52 5.65 6.55
N ARG A 62 10.02 5.18 7.70
CA ARG A 62 10.81 5.13 8.95
C ARG A 62 12.07 4.25 8.82
N GLN A 63 11.96 3.11 8.14
CA GLN A 63 13.11 2.23 7.90
C GLN A 63 14.16 2.90 7.01
N LEU A 64 13.72 3.59 5.95
CA LEU A 64 14.62 4.33 5.07
C LEU A 64 15.27 5.54 5.76
N GLU A 65 14.55 6.21 6.66
CA GLU A 65 15.10 7.29 7.50
C GLU A 65 16.17 6.77 8.46
N GLN A 66 15.91 5.64 9.13
CA GLN A 66 16.90 4.97 9.99
C GLN A 66 18.15 4.57 9.21
N LEU A 67 17.96 3.95 8.04
CA LEU A 67 19.06 3.58 7.15
C LEU A 67 19.84 4.82 6.71
N ARG A 68 19.16 5.90 6.31
CA ARG A 68 19.79 7.16 5.90
C ARG A 68 20.66 7.75 7.02
N GLY A 69 20.22 7.62 8.27
CA GLY A 69 20.96 8.04 9.47
C GLY A 69 22.28 7.26 9.70
N ARG A 70 22.57 6.21 8.93
CA ARG A 70 23.80 5.42 9.05
C ARG A 70 25.00 6.01 8.30
N CYS A 71 24.80 7.04 7.48
CA CYS A 71 25.89 7.63 6.69
C CYS A 71 25.72 9.15 6.58
N HIS A 72 26.72 9.90 7.03
CA HIS A 72 26.71 11.36 7.06
C HIS A 72 27.88 11.94 6.26
N GLY A 73 27.64 12.90 5.37
CA GLY A 73 28.72 13.52 4.59
C GLY A 73 29.25 12.64 3.45
N ARG A 74 30.48 12.93 2.98
CA ARG A 74 31.12 12.24 1.85
C ARG A 74 32.11 11.21 2.39
N HIS A 75 31.72 9.95 2.29
CA HIS A 75 32.53 8.79 2.63
C HIS A 75 32.89 8.00 1.38
N THR A 76 33.95 7.20 1.45
CA THR A 76 34.18 6.15 0.45
C THR A 76 33.09 5.08 0.56
N THR A 77 32.91 4.25 -0.46
CA THR A 77 31.94 3.14 -0.41
C THR A 77 32.26 2.14 0.70
N ALA A 78 33.54 1.94 1.01
CA ALA A 78 34.00 1.07 2.09
C ALA A 78 33.60 1.60 3.49
N GLU A 79 33.44 2.91 3.64
CA GLU A 79 33.05 3.58 4.89
C GLU A 79 31.54 3.92 4.94
N CYS A 80 30.78 3.55 3.90
CA CYS A 80 29.38 3.89 3.79
C CYS A 80 28.52 2.98 4.69
N GLY A 81 28.11 3.49 5.84
CA GLY A 81 27.27 2.74 6.79
C GLY A 81 25.94 2.26 6.21
N ILE A 82 25.39 2.94 5.18
CA ILE A 82 24.20 2.47 4.45
C ILE A 82 24.49 1.16 3.71
N LEU A 83 25.60 1.11 2.96
CA LEU A 83 25.97 -0.09 2.18
C LEU A 83 26.31 -1.24 3.12
N HIS A 84 26.99 -0.95 4.23
CA HIS A 84 27.30 -1.95 5.24
C HIS A 84 26.02 -2.60 5.81
N GLU A 85 25.03 -1.79 6.22
CA GLU A 85 23.75 -2.29 6.75
C GLU A 85 22.95 -3.08 5.71
N LEU A 86 22.92 -2.64 4.44
CA LEU A 86 22.23 -3.38 3.37
C LEU A 86 22.88 -4.75 3.09
N VAL A 87 24.22 -4.82 3.14
CA VAL A 87 24.94 -6.09 2.98
C VAL A 87 24.71 -7.01 4.17
N ALA A 88 24.78 -6.50 5.40
CA ALA A 88 24.51 -7.26 6.61
C ALA A 88 23.08 -7.84 6.61
N ALA A 89 22.08 -7.01 6.26
CA ALA A 89 20.69 -7.45 6.14
C ALA A 89 20.50 -8.55 5.08
N ALA A 90 21.17 -8.43 3.92
CA ALA A 90 21.12 -9.45 2.86
C ALA A 90 21.76 -10.78 3.28
N GLN A 91 22.69 -10.76 4.24
CA GLN A 91 23.36 -11.94 4.79
C GLN A 91 22.59 -12.58 5.96
N GLY A 92 21.44 -12.01 6.36
CA GLY A 92 20.63 -12.52 7.47
C GLY A 92 21.14 -12.13 8.86
N GLU A 93 22.09 -11.19 8.93
CA GLU A 93 22.46 -10.54 10.19
C GLU A 93 21.35 -9.55 10.58
N GLY A 94 21.05 -9.45 11.88
CA GLY A 94 19.95 -8.61 12.38
C GLY A 94 20.07 -7.17 11.87
N CYS A 95 19.15 -6.75 11.00
CA CYS A 95 19.12 -5.37 10.51
C CYS A 95 18.49 -4.47 11.56
N VAL A 96 19.11 -3.31 11.82
CA VAL A 96 18.51 -2.24 12.65
C VAL A 96 17.16 -1.78 12.07
N CYS A 97 16.96 -1.97 10.76
CA CYS A 97 15.72 -1.66 10.06
C CYS A 97 14.55 -2.62 10.38
N HIS A 98 14.81 -3.78 11.00
CA HIS A 98 13.84 -4.83 11.23
C HIS A 98 13.95 -5.41 12.66
N ASP A 99 13.81 -4.56 13.68
CA ASP A 99 13.58 -5.04 15.05
C ASP A 99 12.18 -5.68 15.15
N GLY A 100 12.12 -6.99 14.91
CA GLY A 100 11.23 -7.90 15.63
C GLY A 100 9.72 -7.78 15.45
N SER A 101 9.21 -7.60 14.22
CA SER A 101 7.81 -7.90 13.93
C SER A 101 7.63 -8.46 12.53
N ALA A 102 7.69 -9.79 12.42
CA ALA A 102 7.15 -10.51 11.27
C ALA A 102 5.69 -10.87 11.56
N PRO A 103 4.72 -10.35 10.79
CA PRO A 103 3.43 -11.01 10.68
C PRO A 103 3.23 -11.60 9.27
N ASN A 104 2.83 -12.86 9.28
CA ASN A 104 2.27 -13.67 8.19
C ASN A 104 3.16 -14.12 7.03
N SER A 105 3.68 -15.36 7.18
CA SER A 105 3.73 -16.30 6.05
C SER A 105 2.30 -16.71 5.68
N PRO A 106 1.96 -16.90 4.40
CA PRO A 106 0.71 -17.56 4.04
C PRO A 106 0.83 -19.03 4.44
N GLU A 107 0.00 -19.47 5.38
CA GLU A 107 -0.25 -20.89 5.60
C GLU A 107 -0.74 -21.48 4.27
N VAL A 108 0.09 -22.33 3.68
CA VAL A 108 -0.29 -23.21 2.59
C VAL A 108 -1.41 -24.10 3.12
N ILE A 109 -2.63 -23.88 2.62
CA ILE A 109 -3.74 -24.81 2.84
C ILE A 109 -3.37 -26.10 2.11
N GLU A 110 -2.98 -27.11 2.89
CA GLU A 110 -2.78 -28.48 2.46
C GLU A 110 -4.14 -29.03 1.98
N ILE A 111 -4.25 -29.33 0.69
CA ILE A 111 -5.40 -30.01 0.11
C ILE A 111 -5.30 -31.49 0.48
N SER A 112 -6.28 -32.00 1.22
CA SER A 112 -6.63 -33.42 1.33
C SER A 112 -8.14 -33.59 1.18
#